data_AF-A0A9D5KIJ3-F1
#
_entry.id   AF-A0A9D5KIJ3-F1
#
_cell.length_a   1.000
_cell.length_b   1.000
_cell.length_c   1.000
_cell.angle_alpha   90.00
_cell.angle_beta   90.00
_cell.angle_gamma   90.00
#
_symmetry.space_group_name_H-M   'P 1'
#
loop_
_entity.id
_entity.type
_entity.pdbx_description
1 polymer ?
#
loop_
_entity_poly.entity_id
_entity_poly.type
_entity_poly.pdbx_seq_one_letter_code
_entity_poly.pdbx_strand_id
1 'polypeptide(L)'
;MLQHRAMSRQRKQLIPTGGMEDNMVITIASGKGGTGKTTLAVNLAYVLAKRGDNVRLLDCDVEEPNDHLFVEAQPAKHSDVMVPKPVLDEAKCTGCGACAEACNYQAIAVVKGKVLLFNELCHSCGVCAFVCPQNAFHERETKIGAVHETSADSTPFFAYGKLDIGETLAPKVVEAV
;
A
#
# COMPACT_ATOMS: atom_id res chain seq x y z
N MET A 1 -24.88 44.19 11.27
CA MET A 1 -23.68 44.57 10.51
C MET A 1 -22.58 43.60 10.88
N LEU A 2 -22.54 42.43 10.23
CA LEU A 2 -21.62 42.13 9.12
C LEU A 2 -20.18 42.56 9.46
N GLN A 3 -19.31 41.61 9.79
CA GLN A 3 -18.25 41.17 8.87
C GLN A 3 -17.84 39.72 9.14
N HIS A 4 -18.05 38.89 8.10
CA HIS A 4 -17.52 37.55 7.96
C HIS A 4 -15.99 37.57 7.87
N ARG A 5 -15.31 36.69 8.62
CA ARG A 5 -13.98 36.18 8.26
C ARG A 5 -14.00 34.66 8.26
N ALA A 6 -14.48 34.11 7.15
CA ALA A 6 -14.25 32.72 6.79
C ALA A 6 -12.76 32.55 6.46
N MET A 7 -12.00 31.88 7.33
CA MET A 7 -10.68 31.37 6.98
C MET A 7 -10.88 30.15 6.07
N SER A 8 -10.64 30.36 4.78
CA SER A 8 -10.66 29.34 3.74
C SER A 8 -9.68 28.20 4.07
N ARG A 9 -10.23 27.02 4.37
CA ARG A 9 -9.50 25.75 4.32
C ARG A 9 -9.04 25.52 2.87
N GLN A 10 -7.82 25.92 2.54
CA GLN A 10 -7.12 25.42 1.36
C GLN A 10 -6.65 24.00 1.66
N ARG A 11 -7.48 23.00 1.31
CA ARG A 11 -7.00 21.64 1.07
C ARG A 11 -6.08 21.72 -0.15
N LYS A 12 -4.77 21.60 0.05
CA LYS A 12 -3.83 21.31 -1.03
C LYS A 12 -4.17 19.91 -1.55
N GLN A 13 -4.90 19.89 -2.66
CA GLN A 13 -5.11 18.75 -3.52
C GLN A 13 -3.75 18.43 -4.16
N LEU A 14 -3.03 17.45 -3.61
CA LEU A 14 -1.82 16.89 -4.20
C LEU A 14 -2.22 15.63 -4.98
N ILE A 15 -2.93 15.83 -6.07
CA ILE A 15 -2.97 14.87 -7.18
C ILE A 15 -2.57 15.71 -8.39
N PRO A 16 -1.44 15.46 -9.04
CA PRO A 16 -1.11 16.17 -10.26
C PRO A 16 -2.12 15.76 -11.33
N THR A 17 -3.10 16.62 -11.58
CA THR A 17 -3.96 16.55 -12.78
C THR A 17 -3.15 17.06 -13.96
N GLY A 18 -2.14 16.29 -14.37
CA GLY A 18 -1.37 16.53 -15.59
C GLY A 18 -1.72 15.47 -16.63
N GLY A 19 -2.58 15.85 -17.59
CA GLY A 19 -2.74 15.18 -18.89
C GLY A 19 -3.10 13.68 -18.91
N MET A 20 -4.36 13.32 -18.64
CA MET A 20 -4.94 12.08 -19.18
C MET A 20 -5.42 12.37 -20.61
N GLU A 21 -4.51 12.36 -21.57
CA GLU A 21 -4.87 12.29 -23.00
C GLU A 21 -4.61 10.84 -23.47
N ASP A 22 -5.70 10.13 -23.79
CA ASP A 22 -5.83 8.86 -24.53
C ASP A 22 -5.12 7.57 -24.06
N ASN A 23 -4.90 7.36 -22.76
CA ASN A 23 -4.53 6.02 -22.25
C ASN A 23 -5.75 5.19 -21.85
N MET A 24 -6.00 4.09 -22.58
CA MET A 24 -7.05 3.12 -22.25
C MET A 24 -6.62 2.26 -21.04
N VAL A 25 -7.45 2.25 -19.99
CA VAL A 25 -7.28 1.39 -18.81
C VAL A 25 -8.30 0.26 -18.84
N ILE A 26 -7.81 -0.99 -18.81
CA ILE A 26 -8.66 -2.19 -18.75
C ILE A 26 -8.42 -2.88 -17.41
N THR A 27 -9.44 -2.91 -16.55
CA THR A 27 -9.38 -3.59 -15.26
C THR A 27 -10.01 -4.97 -15.35
N ILE A 28 -9.28 -6.01 -14.94
CA ILE A 28 -9.78 -7.39 -14.86
C ILE A 28 -9.93 -7.75 -13.38
N ALA A 29 -11.17 -7.79 -12.90
CA ALA A 29 -11.48 -8.03 -11.50
C ALA A 29 -12.52 -9.16 -11.33
N SER A 30 -12.46 -9.85 -10.19
CA SER A 30 -13.39 -10.93 -9.80
C SER A 30 -13.30 -11.15 -8.29
N GLY A 31 -14.45 -11.35 -7.65
CA GLY A 31 -14.55 -11.59 -6.21
C GLY A 31 -14.30 -13.04 -5.78
N LYS A 32 -13.86 -13.93 -6.68
CA LYS A 32 -13.54 -15.33 -6.38
C LYS A 32 -12.18 -15.73 -6.97
N GLY A 33 -11.51 -16.66 -6.30
CA GLY A 33 -10.34 -17.36 -6.85
C GLY A 33 -10.74 -18.29 -8.00
N GLY A 34 -9.81 -18.55 -8.92
CA GLY A 34 -9.99 -19.53 -10.00
C GLY A 34 -10.90 -19.11 -11.16
N THR A 35 -11.26 -17.83 -11.29
CA THR A 35 -12.11 -17.34 -12.41
C THR A 35 -11.34 -16.97 -13.68
N GLY A 36 -10.04 -17.27 -13.75
CA GLY A 36 -9.21 -17.01 -14.93
C GLY A 36 -8.77 -15.55 -15.13
N LYS A 37 -8.74 -14.72 -14.07
CA LYS A 37 -8.31 -13.30 -14.14
C LYS A 37 -6.92 -13.16 -14.77
N THR A 38 -5.90 -13.76 -14.14
CA THR A 38 -4.52 -13.80 -14.60
C THR A 38 -4.43 -14.35 -16.02
N THR A 39 -5.12 -15.45 -16.31
CA THR A 39 -5.14 -16.04 -17.66
C THR A 39 -5.62 -15.04 -18.71
N LEU A 40 -6.73 -14.34 -18.45
CA LEU A 40 -7.25 -13.34 -19.37
C LEU A 40 -6.33 -12.10 -19.47
N ALA A 41 -5.83 -11.61 -18.34
CA ALA A 41 -4.98 -10.42 -18.26
C ALA A 41 -3.68 -10.58 -19.05
N VAL A 42 -2.95 -11.66 -18.77
CA VAL A 42 -1.69 -11.96 -19.46
C VAL A 42 -1.93 -12.16 -20.96
N ASN A 43 -2.89 -13.00 -21.36
CA ASN A 43 -3.10 -13.27 -22.78
C ASN A 43 -3.57 -12.03 -23.54
N LEU A 44 -4.45 -11.21 -22.94
CA LEU A 44 -4.87 -9.94 -23.54
C LEU A 44 -3.67 -9.00 -23.74
N ALA A 45 -2.82 -8.85 -22.72
CA ALA A 45 -1.64 -8.01 -22.79
C ALA A 45 -0.68 -8.48 -23.91
N TYR A 46 -0.41 -9.78 -24.01
CA TYR A 46 0.46 -10.34 -25.05
C TYR A 46 -0.12 -10.23 -26.46
N VAL A 47 -1.44 -10.40 -26.64
CA VAL A 47 -2.08 -10.24 -27.95
C VAL A 47 -1.99 -8.78 -28.43
N LEU A 48 -2.24 -7.82 -27.53
CA LEU A 48 -2.13 -6.39 -27.84
C LEU A 48 -0.66 -6.00 -28.12
N ALA A 49 0.28 -6.48 -27.31
CA ALA A 49 1.71 -6.28 -27.53
C ALA A 49 2.15 -6.83 -28.90
N LYS A 50 1.71 -8.04 -29.27
CA LYS A 50 1.99 -8.63 -30.61
C LYS A 50 1.37 -7.85 -31.76
N ARG A 51 0.29 -7.11 -31.52
CA ARG A 51 -0.31 -6.20 -32.51
C ARG A 51 0.49 -4.91 -32.69
N GLY A 52 1.48 -4.66 -31.82
CA GLY A 52 2.31 -3.45 -31.83
C GLY A 52 1.78 -2.34 -30.93
N ASP A 53 0.80 -2.63 -30.06
CA ASP A 53 0.33 -1.65 -29.07
C ASP A 53 1.35 -1.47 -27.94
N ASN A 54 1.43 -0.26 -27.40
CA ASN A 54 2.17 0.00 -26.16
C ASN A 54 1.35 -0.47 -24.95
N VAL A 55 1.71 -1.62 -24.39
CA VAL A 55 0.94 -2.29 -23.33
C VAL A 55 1.71 -2.31 -22.02
N ARG A 56 0.99 -2.00 -20.93
CA ARG A 56 1.46 -2.15 -19.55
C ARG A 56 0.54 -3.16 -18.86
N LEU A 57 1.11 -4.27 -18.39
CA LEU A 57 0.43 -5.28 -17.57
C LEU A 57 0.82 -5.04 -16.11
N LEU A 58 -0.16 -4.84 -15.25
CA LEU A 58 0.04 -4.55 -13.82
C LEU A 58 -0.75 -5.58 -13.00
N ASP A 59 -0.04 -6.38 -12.20
CA ASP A 59 -0.67 -7.33 -11.28
C ASP A 59 -0.84 -6.66 -9.91
N CYS A 60 -2.07 -6.26 -9.63
CA CYS A 60 -2.47 -5.60 -8.39
C CYS A 60 -2.98 -6.58 -7.32
N ASP A 61 -2.93 -7.89 -7.55
CA ASP A 61 -3.20 -8.89 -6.52
C ASP A 61 -1.93 -9.11 -5.68
N VAL A 62 -1.62 -8.14 -4.82
CA VAL A 62 -0.33 -8.09 -4.10
C VAL A 62 -0.19 -9.16 -3.01
N GLU A 63 -1.30 -9.77 -2.60
CA GLU A 63 -1.31 -10.87 -1.63
C GLU A 63 -0.91 -12.19 -2.31
N GLU A 64 -1.36 -12.42 -3.54
CA GLU A 64 -1.09 -13.63 -4.32
C GLU A 64 -0.78 -13.30 -5.81
N PRO A 65 0.32 -12.57 -6.11
CA PRO A 65 0.62 -12.16 -7.48
C PRO A 65 1.03 -13.38 -8.31
N ASN A 66 0.44 -13.55 -9.49
CA ASN A 66 0.60 -14.75 -10.32
C ASN A 66 0.98 -14.46 -11.77
N ASP A 67 0.78 -13.23 -12.25
CA ASP A 67 1.04 -12.91 -13.67
C ASP A 67 2.51 -13.16 -14.05
N HIS A 68 3.43 -12.98 -13.10
CA HIS A 68 4.87 -13.23 -13.28
C HIS A 68 5.21 -14.68 -13.65
N LEU A 69 4.33 -15.65 -13.38
CA LEU A 69 4.51 -17.06 -13.77
C LEU A 69 4.33 -17.28 -15.28
N PHE A 70 3.66 -16.34 -15.95
CA PHE A 70 3.30 -16.43 -17.37
C PHE A 70 3.99 -15.36 -18.23
N VAL A 71 4.64 -14.39 -17.60
CA VAL A 71 5.42 -13.35 -18.30
C VAL A 71 6.84 -13.86 -18.54
N GLU A 72 7.27 -13.83 -19.80
CA GLU A 72 8.60 -14.28 -20.24
C GLU A 72 9.73 -13.37 -19.73
N ALA A 73 9.47 -12.07 -19.65
CA ALA A 73 10.44 -11.09 -19.18
C ALA A 73 10.53 -11.11 -17.65
N GLN A 74 11.69 -11.44 -17.11
CA GLN A 74 11.91 -11.38 -15.67
C GLN A 74 12.01 -9.93 -15.18
N PRO A 75 11.49 -9.62 -13.98
CA PRO A 75 11.66 -8.30 -13.38
C PRO A 75 13.13 -7.95 -13.27
N ALA A 76 13.50 -6.78 -13.78
CA ALA A 76 14.87 -6.27 -13.75
C ALA A 76 15.11 -5.34 -12.56
N LYS A 77 14.04 -4.81 -11.97
CA LYS A 77 14.10 -3.88 -10.84
C LYS A 77 13.21 -4.33 -9.70
N HIS A 78 13.60 -3.89 -8.52
CA HIS A 78 12.96 -4.18 -7.26
C HIS A 78 13.00 -2.93 -6.37
N SER A 79 11.88 -2.53 -5.80
CA SER A 79 11.76 -1.43 -4.84
C SER A 79 10.96 -1.87 -3.62
N ASP A 80 11.47 -1.57 -2.44
CA ASP A 80 10.76 -1.85 -1.19
C ASP A 80 9.61 -0.86 -0.99
N VAL A 81 8.47 -1.36 -0.51
CA VAL A 81 7.35 -0.54 -0.04
C VAL A 81 7.48 -0.38 1.47
N MET A 82 7.66 0.87 1.90
CA MET A 82 7.91 1.23 3.29
C MET A 82 6.72 2.01 3.85
N VAL A 83 6.40 1.76 5.12
CA VAL A 83 5.44 2.56 5.87
C VAL A 83 5.95 2.85 7.28
N PRO A 84 5.56 3.99 7.88
CA PRO A 84 5.88 4.27 9.27
C PRO A 84 5.08 3.33 10.19
N LYS A 85 5.76 2.58 11.06
CA LYS A 85 5.13 1.81 12.13
C LYS A 85 5.59 2.29 13.49
N PRO A 86 4.73 2.22 14.52
CA PRO A 86 5.08 2.68 15.85
C PRO A 86 6.16 1.80 16.49
N VAL A 87 6.98 2.43 17.31
CA VAL A 87 7.95 1.81 18.21
C VAL A 87 7.76 2.46 19.58
N LEU A 88 7.62 1.62 20.60
CA LEU A 88 7.38 2.06 21.97
C LEU A 88 8.71 2.27 22.70
N ASP A 89 8.86 3.44 23.31
CA ASP A 89 9.88 3.73 24.31
C ASP A 89 9.36 3.27 25.68
N GLU A 90 9.81 2.09 26.12
CA GLU A 90 9.39 1.50 27.38
C GLU A 90 9.79 2.36 28.60
N ALA A 91 10.83 3.19 28.50
CA ALA A 91 11.27 4.04 29.61
C ALA A 91 10.29 5.20 29.88
N LYS A 92 9.53 5.63 28.87
CA LYS A 92 8.51 6.69 29.00
C LYS A 92 7.10 6.13 29.20
N CYS A 93 6.88 4.87 28.84
CA CYS A 93 5.55 4.28 28.87
C CYS A 93 5.09 4.00 30.32
N THR A 94 3.95 4.55 30.70
CA THR A 94 3.32 4.30 32.00
C THR A 94 2.29 3.17 31.97
N GLY A 95 2.03 2.57 30.81
CA GLY A 95 1.02 1.52 30.67
C GLY A 95 -0.43 2.02 30.75
N CYS A 96 -0.67 3.33 30.60
CA CYS A 96 -2.01 3.94 30.79
C CYS A 96 -3.10 3.45 29.82
N GLY A 97 -2.74 2.86 28.67
CA GLY A 97 -3.68 2.25 27.74
C GLY A 97 -4.41 3.18 26.76
N ALA A 98 -4.18 4.50 26.80
CA ALA A 98 -4.81 5.45 25.87
C ALA A 98 -4.59 5.08 24.39
N CYS A 99 -3.42 4.54 24.05
CA CYS A 99 -3.09 4.05 22.71
C CYS A 99 -3.89 2.81 22.30
N ALA A 100 -4.16 1.89 23.23
CA ALA A 100 -4.95 0.69 22.99
C ALA A 100 -6.42 1.03 22.78
N GLU A 101 -6.97 1.95 23.60
CA GLU A 101 -8.35 2.43 23.48
C GLU A 101 -8.59 3.15 22.15
N ALA A 102 -7.63 3.96 21.69
CA ALA A 102 -7.72 4.67 20.42
C ALA A 102 -7.46 3.77 19.18
N CYS A 103 -6.95 2.55 19.36
CA CYS A 103 -6.56 1.69 18.24
C CYS A 103 -7.76 0.96 17.64
N ASN A 104 -8.31 1.49 16.54
CA ASN A 104 -9.43 0.86 15.84
C ASN A 104 -9.11 -0.54 15.28
N TYR A 105 -7.82 -0.86 15.11
CA TYR A 105 -7.35 -2.12 14.53
C TYR A 105 -6.92 -3.16 15.57
N GLN A 106 -7.02 -2.82 16.86
CA GLN A 106 -6.60 -3.72 17.95
C GLN A 106 -5.13 -4.19 17.83
N ALA A 107 -4.29 -3.39 17.18
CA ALA A 107 -2.86 -3.63 17.03
C ALA A 107 -2.08 -3.37 18.34
N ILE A 108 -2.74 -2.85 19.37
CA ILE A 108 -2.13 -2.51 20.66
C ILE A 108 -3.00 -3.09 21.77
N ALA A 109 -2.38 -3.83 22.69
CA ALA A 109 -3.03 -4.34 23.89
C ALA A 109 -2.28 -3.91 25.16
N VAL A 110 -2.97 -3.87 26.31
CA VAL A 110 -2.32 -3.65 27.61
C VAL A 110 -2.56 -4.84 28.52
N VAL A 111 -1.47 -5.48 28.96
CA VAL A 111 -1.52 -6.65 29.83
C VAL A 111 -0.67 -6.39 31.06
N LYS A 112 -1.27 -6.41 32.25
CA LYS A 112 -0.58 -6.17 33.54
C LYS A 112 0.25 -4.87 33.52
N GLY A 113 -0.30 -3.80 32.92
CA GLY A 113 0.37 -2.51 32.80
C GLY A 113 1.47 -2.43 31.74
N LYS A 114 1.69 -3.48 30.93
CA LYS A 114 2.61 -3.46 29.80
C LYS A 114 1.86 -3.31 28.49
N VAL A 115 2.31 -2.38 27.65
CA VAL A 115 1.81 -2.21 26.29
C VAL A 115 2.46 -3.27 25.39
N LEU A 116 1.64 -4.00 24.66
CA LEU A 116 2.04 -4.95 23.62
C LEU A 116 1.63 -4.38 22.27
N LEU A 117 2.54 -4.44 21.30
CA LEU A 117 2.33 -3.93 19.96
C LEU A 117 2.43 -5.09 18.95
N PHE A 118 1.39 -5.26 18.15
CA PHE A 118 1.30 -6.22 17.06
C PHE A 118 1.43 -5.45 15.74
N ASN A 119 2.65 -5.32 15.24
CA ASN A 119 2.94 -4.48 14.07
C ASN A 119 2.28 -5.00 12.79
N GLU A 120 2.01 -6.30 12.72
CA GLU A 120 1.32 -7.01 11.65
C GLU A 120 -0.12 -6.50 11.46
N LEU A 121 -0.78 -6.14 12.56
CA LEU A 121 -2.15 -5.58 12.57
C LEU A 121 -2.17 -4.04 12.44
N CYS A 122 -1.00 -3.40 12.41
CA CYS A 122 -0.90 -1.95 12.42
C CYS A 122 -1.16 -1.37 11.02
N HIS A 123 -2.12 -0.46 10.92
CA HIS A 123 -2.43 0.25 9.67
C HIS A 123 -1.68 1.61 9.51
N SER A 124 -0.56 1.81 10.21
CA SER A 124 0.31 2.99 10.04
C SER A 124 -0.42 4.35 10.14
N CYS A 125 -1.41 4.46 11.02
CA CYS A 125 -2.24 5.67 11.14
C CYS A 125 -1.70 6.73 12.11
N GLY A 126 -0.63 6.43 12.87
CA GLY A 126 0.00 7.36 13.81
C GLY A 126 -0.83 7.71 15.08
N VAL A 127 -2.05 7.19 15.23
CA VAL A 127 -2.95 7.56 16.33
C VAL A 127 -2.33 7.32 17.71
N CYS A 128 -1.55 6.25 17.86
CA CYS A 128 -0.91 5.90 19.14
C CYS A 128 0.11 6.95 19.59
N ALA A 129 0.88 7.54 18.66
CA ALA A 129 1.79 8.64 18.96
C ALA A 129 1.02 9.91 19.30
N PHE A 130 -0.06 10.19 18.57
CA PHE A 130 -0.91 11.36 18.80
C PHE A 130 -1.58 11.37 20.19
N VAL A 131 -2.10 10.22 20.64
CA VAL A 131 -2.85 10.15 21.91
C VAL A 131 -1.98 9.87 23.15
N CYS A 132 -0.69 9.54 22.97
CA CYS A 132 0.16 9.15 24.09
C CYS A 132 0.52 10.36 24.97
N PRO A 133 0.05 10.43 26.23
CA PRO A 133 0.34 11.57 27.10
C PRO A 133 1.81 11.68 27.50
N GLN A 134 2.58 10.58 27.37
CA GLN A 134 3.99 10.52 27.70
C GLN A 134 4.92 10.71 26.49
N ASN A 135 4.35 10.90 25.29
CA ASN A 135 5.11 10.89 24.03
C ASN A 135 6.05 9.67 23.92
N ALA A 136 5.54 8.50 24.32
CA ALA A 136 6.31 7.26 24.39
C ALA A 136 6.38 6.51 23.04
N PHE A 137 5.62 6.92 22.02
CA PHE A 137 5.70 6.32 20.69
C PHE A 137 6.52 7.19 19.74
N HIS A 138 7.34 6.55 18.92
CA HIS A 138 7.98 7.13 17.73
C HIS A 138 7.71 6.24 16.52
N GLU A 139 7.85 6.77 15.33
CA GLU A 139 7.65 6.01 14.09
C GLU A 139 8.99 5.55 13.50
N ARG A 140 9.00 4.36 12.93
CA ARG A 140 10.13 3.79 12.20
C ARG A 140 9.65 3.23 10.87
N GLU A 141 10.36 3.57 9.80
CA GLU A 141 10.14 2.99 8.48
C GLU A 141 10.27 1.46 8.55
N THR A 142 9.22 0.77 8.15
CA THR A 142 9.12 -0.68 8.15
C THR A 142 8.69 -1.13 6.76
N LYS A 143 9.43 -2.10 6.21
CA LYS A 143 9.09 -2.73 4.94
C LYS A 143 7.81 -3.55 5.13
N ILE A 144 6.87 -3.43 4.18
CA ILE A 144 5.63 -4.21 4.15
C ILE A 144 5.45 -4.99 2.85
N GLY A 145 6.36 -4.85 1.91
CA GLY A 145 6.30 -5.53 0.62
C GLY A 145 7.30 -4.95 -0.35
N ALA A 146 7.19 -5.33 -1.60
CA ALA A 146 8.02 -4.83 -2.68
C ALA A 146 7.26 -4.77 -4.01
N VAL A 147 7.76 -3.93 -4.92
CA VAL A 147 7.33 -3.88 -6.31
C VAL A 147 8.44 -4.42 -7.18
N HIS A 148 8.05 -5.24 -8.15
CA HIS A 148 8.93 -5.87 -9.13
C HIS A 148 8.50 -5.39 -10.51
N GLU A 149 9.42 -4.84 -11.29
CA GLU A 149 9.12 -4.33 -12.63
C GLU A 149 10.16 -4.77 -13.67
N THR A 150 9.71 -4.99 -14.90
CA THR A 150 10.58 -5.13 -16.07
C THR A 150 11.22 -3.79 -16.44
N SER A 151 12.17 -3.79 -17.37
CA SER A 151 12.70 -2.54 -17.93
C SER A 151 11.59 -1.71 -18.58
N ALA A 152 11.71 -0.38 -18.54
CA ALA A 152 10.66 0.53 -19.01
C ALA A 152 10.37 0.45 -20.52
N ASP A 153 11.32 -0.09 -21.29
CA ASP A 153 11.27 -0.37 -22.73
C ASP A 153 10.73 -1.77 -23.07
N SER A 154 10.44 -2.61 -22.07
CA SER A 154 9.84 -3.93 -22.27
C SER A 154 8.44 -3.81 -22.84
N THR A 155 8.05 -4.73 -23.74
CA THR A 155 6.71 -4.78 -24.34
C THR A 155 6.16 -6.22 -24.29
N PRO A 156 5.12 -6.51 -23.48
CA PRO A 156 4.48 -5.58 -22.56
C PRO A 156 5.43 -5.16 -21.43
N PHE A 157 5.31 -3.92 -20.96
CA PHE A 157 5.87 -3.56 -19.65
C PHE A 157 5.10 -4.36 -18.61
N PHE A 158 5.80 -4.94 -17.64
CA PHE A 158 5.18 -5.72 -16.58
C PHE A 158 5.65 -5.26 -15.21
N ALA A 159 4.69 -5.08 -14.29
CA ALA A 159 4.97 -4.87 -12.89
C ALA A 159 3.97 -5.63 -12.00
N TYR A 160 4.45 -6.06 -10.84
CA TYR A 160 3.60 -6.63 -9.80
C TYR A 160 4.10 -6.21 -8.42
N GLY A 161 3.16 -6.09 -7.48
CA GLY A 161 3.47 -5.90 -6.07
C GLY A 161 3.42 -7.23 -5.33
N LYS A 162 4.22 -7.38 -4.28
CA LYS A 162 4.17 -8.50 -3.36
C LYS A 162 4.17 -7.98 -1.92
N LEU A 163 3.09 -8.25 -1.20
CA LEU A 163 2.94 -7.95 0.21
C LEU A 163 3.74 -8.96 1.04
N ASP A 164 4.42 -8.49 2.09
CA ASP A 164 5.11 -9.36 3.03
C ASP A 164 4.10 -10.13 3.89
N ILE A 165 4.43 -11.38 4.24
CA ILE A 165 3.52 -12.26 4.97
C ILE A 165 3.20 -11.67 6.35
N GLY A 166 1.90 -11.59 6.66
CA GLY A 166 1.40 -11.06 7.93
C GLY A 166 1.08 -9.56 7.89
N GLU A 167 1.40 -8.87 6.80
CA GLU A 167 1.03 -7.47 6.63
C GLU A 167 -0.44 -7.31 6.23
N THR A 168 -1.04 -6.19 6.63
CA THR A 168 -2.47 -5.89 6.42
C THR A 168 -2.69 -4.68 5.50
N LEU A 169 -1.59 -4.05 5.04
CA LEU A 169 -1.59 -2.81 4.27
C LEU A 169 -1.48 -3.04 2.75
N ALA A 170 -2.21 -4.03 2.22
CA ALA A 170 -2.26 -4.31 0.79
C ALA A 170 -2.48 -3.06 -0.10
N PRO A 171 -3.37 -2.10 0.24
CA PRO A 171 -3.55 -0.89 -0.58
C PRO A 171 -2.27 -0.08 -0.79
N LYS A 172 -1.34 -0.07 0.17
CA LYS A 172 -0.07 0.65 0.04
C LYS A 172 0.88 0.02 -0.95
N VAL A 173 0.87 -1.32 -1.05
CA VAL A 173 1.65 -2.04 -2.06
C VAL A 173 0.98 -1.90 -3.43
N VAL A 174 -0.36 -1.97 -3.51
CA VAL A 174 -1.11 -1.73 -4.76
C VAL A 174 -0.85 -0.32 -5.31
N GLU A 175 -0.85 0.72 -4.47
CA GLU A 175 -0.53 2.10 -4.86
C GLU A 175 0.89 2.28 -5.43
N ALA A 176 1.80 1.36 -5.12
CA ALA A 176 3.19 1.42 -5.55
C ALA A 176 3.44 0.71 -6.91
N VAL A 177 2.49 -0.10 -7.38
CA VAL A 177 2.51 -0.79 -8.69
C VAL A 177 2.03 0.14 -9.80
#